data_AF-A0A7R9CYW5-F1
#
_entry.id   AF-A0A7R9CYW5-F1
#
_cell.length_a   1.000
_cell.length_b   1.000
_cell.length_c   1.000
_cell.angle_alpha   90.00
_cell.angle_beta   90.00
_cell.angle_gamma   90.00
#
_symmetry.space_group_name_H-M   'P 1'
#
loop_
_entity.id
_entity.type
_entity.pdbx_description
1 polymer ?
#
loop_
_entity_poly.entity_id
_entity_poly.type
_entity_poly.pdbx_seq_one_letter_code
_entity_poly.pdbx_strand_id
1 'polypeptide(L)' 'MSKNRFVELPLEVTEFYWLERLILYHNTIRAIPDNVVYLQCLKHLDLR' A
#
# COMPACT_ATOMS: atom_id res chain seq x y z
N MET A 1 6.70 -18.49 -3.99
CA MET A 1 5.78 -18.09 -5.08
C MET A 1 4.49 -17.51 -4.50
N SER A 2 4.56 -16.50 -3.63
CA SER A 2 3.36 -15.85 -3.11
C SER A 2 2.96 -14.75 -4.08
N LYS A 3 2.08 -15.08 -5.02
CA LYS A 3 1.39 -14.07 -5.82
C LYS A 3 0.39 -13.39 -4.91
N ASN A 4 0.86 -12.40 -4.15
CA ASN A 4 0.01 -11.43 -3.48
C ASN A 4 -0.75 -10.67 -4.59
N ARG A 5 -1.87 -11.25 -5.04
CA ARG A 5 -2.78 -10.60 -5.98
C ARG A 5 -3.65 -9.61 -5.20
N PHE A 6 -2.99 -8.67 -4.51
CA PHE A 6 -3.70 -7.52 -3.98
C PHE A 6 -4.21 -6.75 -5.20
N VAL A 7 -5.52 -6.83 -5.43
CA VAL A 7 -6.23 -6.03 -6.42
C VAL A 7 -6.31 -4.58 -5.93
N GLU A 8 -6.33 -4.42 -4.61
CA GLU A 8 -6.43 -3.19 -3.86
C GLU A 8 -5.55 -3.26 -2.60
N LEU A 9 -5.11 -2.11 -2.10
CA LEU A 9 -4.35 -2.03 -0.85
C LEU A 9 -5.29 -2.40 0.32
N PRO A 10 -4.90 -3.34 1.21
CA PRO A 10 -5.72 -3.69 2.36
C PRO A 10 -5.92 -2.49 3.29
N LEU A 11 -7.14 -2.36 3.85
CA LEU A 11 -7.48 -1.31 4.81
C LEU A 11 -6.59 -1.36 6.06
N GLU A 12 -6.21 -2.56 6.48
CA GLU A 12 -5.33 -2.77 7.63
C GLU A 12 -3.95 -2.13 7.39
N VAL A 13 -3.50 -2.07 6.14
CA VAL A 13 -2.24 -1.37 5.81
C VAL A 13 -2.40 0.12 6.03
N THR A 14 -3.55 0.68 5.70
CA THR A 14 -3.85 2.11 5.88
C THR A 14 -4.03 2.51 7.35
N GLU A 15 -4.21 1.55 8.26
CA GLU A 15 -4.21 1.80 9.71
C GLU A 15 -2.81 2.06 10.27
N PHE A 16 -1.74 1.76 9.52
CA PHE A 16 -0.38 2.07 9.94
C PHE A 16 -0.01 3.54 9.67
N TYR A 17 -0.59 4.46 10.42
CA TYR A 17 -0.34 5.90 10.28
C TYR A 17 1.15 6.29 10.38
N TRP A 18 1.97 5.50 11.08
CA TRP A 18 3.44 5.68 11.20
C TRP A 18 4.26 5.14 10.03
N LEU A 19 3.63 4.50 9.05
CA LEU A 19 4.36 3.78 8.02
C LEU A 19 5.07 4.75 7.09
N GLU A 20 6.41 4.72 7.09
CA GLU A 20 7.20 5.65 6.27
C GLU A 20 7.43 5.16 4.85
N ARG A 21 7.46 3.83 4.65
CA ARG A 21 7.74 3.22 3.36
C ARG A 21 6.79 2.07 3.09
N LEU A 22 6.04 2.17 2.00
CA LEU A 22 5.11 1.14 1.53
C LEU A 22 5.62 0.59 0.20
N ILE A 23 5.99 -0.69 0.18
CA ILE A 23 6.54 -1.36 -1.01
C ILE A 23 5.51 -2.39 -1.49
N LEU A 24 4.96 -2.14 -2.66
CA LEU A 24 3.91 -2.95 -3.28
C LEU A 24 4.39 -3.56 -4.60
N TYR A 25 5.70 -3.67 -4.79
CA TYR A 25 6.31 -4.26 -5.97
C TYR A 25 5.78 -5.67 -6.25
N HIS A 26 5.61 -6.03 -7.52
CA HIS A 26 5.00 -7.30 -7.96
C HIS A 26 3.53 -7.54 -7.57
N ASN A 27 2.80 -6.57 -7.00
CA ASN A 27 1.36 -6.68 -6.84
C ASN A 27 0.63 -6.18 -8.09
N THR A 28 -0.60 -6.64 -8.30
CA THR A 28 -1.49 -6.19 -9.39
C THR A 28 -2.36 -5.01 -8.98
N ILE A 29 -1.87 -4.16 -8.07
CA ILE A 29 -2.64 -3.04 -7.53
C ILE A 29 -2.84 -2.02 -8.64
N ARG A 30 -4.08 -1.93 -9.12
CA ARG A 30 -4.46 -1.06 -10.24
C ARG A 30 -4.91 0.32 -9.77
N ALA A 31 -5.31 0.42 -8.51
CA ALA A 31 -5.77 1.63 -7.86
C ALA A 31 -5.33 1.62 -6.39
N ILE A 32 -4.88 2.75 -5.90
CA ILE A 32 -4.63 2.96 -4.48
C ILE A 32 -5.94 3.49 -3.88
N PRO A 33 -6.46 2.89 -2.79
CA PRO A 33 -7.66 3.38 -2.15
C PRO A 33 -7.41 4.76 -1.53
N ASP A 34 -8.44 5.59 -1.46
CA ASP A 34 -8.40 6.93 -0.85
C ASP A 34 -7.87 6.91 0.59
N ASN A 35 -8.01 5.76 1.26
CA ASN A 35 -7.51 5.45 2.59
C ASN A 35 -5.98 5.61 2.74
N VAL A 36 -5.20 5.69 1.65
CA VAL A 36 -3.78 6.07 1.72
C VAL A 36 -3.57 7.41 2.44
N VAL A 37 -4.59 8.27 2.48
CA VAL A 37 -4.60 9.52 3.26
C VAL A 37 -4.36 9.30 4.76
N TYR A 38 -4.68 8.12 5.29
CA TYR A 38 -4.44 7.77 6.70
C TYR A 38 -2.97 7.50 7.00
N LEU A 39 -2.15 7.23 5.98
CA LEU A 39 -0.70 7.02 6.11
C LEU A 39 0.04 8.35 6.21
N GLN A 40 -0.15 9.07 7.31
CA GLN A 40 0.38 10.43 7.50
C GLN A 40 1.90 10.51 7.47
N CYS A 41 2.60 9.45 7.88
CA CYS A 41 4.06 9.40 7.87
C CYS A 41 4.65 8.84 6.57
N LEU A 42 3.83 8.49 5.56
CA LEU A 42 4.31 7.85 4.34
C LEU A 42 5.18 8.81 3.51
N LYS A 43 6.44 8.42 3.34
CA LYS A 43 7.44 9.17 2.57
C LYS A 43 7.77 8.48 1.25
N HIS A 44 7.72 7.16 1.21
CA HIS A 44 8.01 6.39 -0.01
C HIS A 44 6.90 5.39 -0.29
N LEU A 45 6.47 5.36 -1.55
CA LEU A 45 5.50 4.44 -2.07
C LEU A 45 6.08 3.83 -3.35
N ASP A 46 6.28 2.52 -3.35
CA ASP A 46 6.79 1.78 -4.50
C ASP A 46 5.70 0.86 -5.07
N LEU A 47 5.41 1.01 -6.35
CA LEU A 47 4.33 0.32 -7.08
C LEU A 47 4.85 -0.49 -8.26
N ARG A 48 6.18 -0.64 -8.41
CA ARG A 48 6.79 -1.09 -9.67
C ARG A 48 6.75 -2.60 -9.92
#